data_AF-A0A818B5J3-F1
#
_entry.id   AF-A0A818B5J3-F1
#
_cell.length_a   1.000
_cell.length_b   1.000
_cell.length_c   1.000
_cell.angle_alpha   90.00
_cell.angle_beta   90.00
_cell.angle_gamma   90.00
#
_symmetry.space_group_name_H-M   'P 1'
#
loop_
_entity.id
_entity.type
_entity.pdbx_description
1 polymer ?
#
loop_
_entity_poly.entity_id
_entity_poly.type
_entity_poly.pdbx_seq_one_letter_code
_entity_poly.pdbx_strand_id
1 'polypeptide(L)'
;MSPPAVYDPDDQVPLFFIQNFRRYEKISRSGPKAPVGEFSVINDDDSKIDNPFAVGRLRYPSIKSAIAESIYRIGFERNSDIVIGGTYAPVLQNIDSTQWTPNLIVFNSDLVVKSTPYLAQEMFGENLGNILLKSTATNGTITHQSVKKGEEGDSKFGNLYFVATKRTNDNTLIVKLASIDSNDIVVKIQIQDSTTSSKGLAYILTAGPGVVSSTVHNTISIPNAAPLLFNFIF
;
A
#
# COMPACT_ATOMS: atom_id res chain seq x y z
N MET A 1 24.99 11.36 -16.57
CA MET A 1 23.70 12.03 -16.80
C MET A 1 22.63 11.22 -16.10
N SER A 2 21.83 11.84 -15.23
CA SER A 2 20.64 11.18 -14.67
C SER A 2 19.67 10.84 -15.81
N PRO A 3 19.04 9.66 -15.81
CA PRO A 3 18.07 9.31 -16.85
C PRO A 3 16.88 10.28 -16.83
N PRO A 4 16.20 10.49 -17.96
CA PRO A 4 14.95 11.25 -18.00
C PRO A 4 13.92 10.62 -17.05
N ALA A 5 12.93 11.42 -16.65
CA ALA A 5 11.84 10.99 -15.77
C ALA A 5 10.49 11.44 -16.36
N VAL A 6 9.45 10.62 -16.17
CA VAL A 6 8.07 10.94 -16.59
C VAL A 6 7.21 11.07 -15.33
N TYR A 7 6.48 12.17 -15.23
CA TYR A 7 5.54 12.45 -14.14
C TYR A 7 4.17 11.84 -14.47
N ASP A 8 3.62 11.03 -13.56
CA ASP A 8 2.34 10.33 -13.70
C ASP A 8 1.50 10.58 -12.44
N PRO A 9 0.48 11.47 -12.48
CA PRO A 9 -0.44 11.67 -11.37
C PRO A 9 -1.58 10.65 -11.42
N ASP A 10 -1.81 9.93 -10.33
CA ASP A 10 -2.83 8.89 -10.21
C ASP A 10 -3.89 9.27 -9.15
N ASP A 11 -4.92 10.02 -9.54
CA ASP A 11 -6.10 10.31 -8.70
C ASP A 11 -7.28 9.44 -9.12
N GLN A 12 -7.52 8.34 -8.40
CA GLN A 12 -8.32 7.23 -8.92
C GLN A 12 -9.17 6.51 -7.86
N VAL A 13 -9.89 5.46 -8.27
CA VAL A 13 -10.63 4.54 -7.36
C VAL A 13 -9.76 3.38 -6.89
N PRO A 14 -10.08 2.67 -5.78
CA PRO A 14 -9.31 1.52 -5.30
C PRO A 14 -8.96 0.47 -6.36
N LEU A 15 -9.93 0.11 -7.20
CA LEU A 15 -9.75 -0.90 -8.25
C LEU A 15 -8.61 -0.55 -9.23
N PHE A 16 -8.44 0.73 -9.56
CA PHE A 16 -7.35 1.17 -10.43
C PHE A 16 -5.98 0.82 -9.84
N PHE A 17 -5.76 1.14 -8.57
CA PHE A 17 -4.49 0.89 -7.88
C PHE A 17 -4.19 -0.61 -7.78
N ILE A 18 -5.22 -1.40 -7.48
CA ILE A 18 -5.15 -2.87 -7.42
C ILE A 18 -4.78 -3.44 -8.80
N GLN A 19 -5.46 -3.01 -9.86
CA GLN A 19 -5.20 -3.45 -11.24
C GLN A 19 -3.82 -2.99 -11.75
N ASN A 20 -3.32 -1.85 -11.25
CA ASN A 20 -2.02 -1.29 -11.63
C ASN A 20 -0.86 -1.73 -10.74
N PHE A 21 -1.05 -2.70 -9.83
CA PHE A 21 0.01 -3.33 -9.05
C PHE A 21 1.25 -3.69 -9.90
N ARG A 22 1.03 -4.17 -11.13
CA ARG A 22 2.08 -4.61 -12.07
C ARG A 22 2.51 -3.58 -13.10
N ARG A 23 2.08 -2.32 -12.98
CA ARG A 23 2.33 -1.28 -13.99
C ARG A 23 3.82 -1.22 -14.37
N TYR A 24 4.69 -1.17 -13.37
CA TYR A 24 6.13 -1.02 -13.54
C TYR A 24 6.86 -2.29 -13.98
N GLU A 25 6.28 -3.48 -13.79
CA GLU A 25 6.87 -4.73 -14.32
C GLU A 25 6.92 -4.71 -15.86
N LYS A 26 6.03 -3.96 -16.49
CA LYS A 26 5.90 -3.83 -17.95
C LYS A 26 6.80 -2.78 -18.56
N ILE A 27 7.44 -1.93 -17.75
CA ILE A 27 8.29 -0.83 -18.23
C ILE A 27 9.71 -1.34 -18.50
N SER A 28 10.31 -0.82 -19.58
CA SER A 28 11.70 -1.13 -19.95
C SER A 28 12.68 -0.60 -18.91
N ARG A 29 13.68 -1.41 -18.56
CA ARG A 29 14.76 -1.03 -17.64
C ARG A 29 15.86 -0.18 -18.30
N SER A 30 15.85 -0.11 -19.63
CA SER A 30 16.71 0.80 -20.40
C SER A 30 16.13 2.21 -20.58
N GLY A 31 14.89 2.41 -20.12
CA GLY A 31 14.16 3.67 -20.26
C GLY A 31 14.41 4.66 -19.10
N PRO A 32 13.65 5.77 -19.07
CA PRO A 32 13.63 6.69 -17.94
C PRO A 32 13.29 5.97 -16.62
N LYS A 33 13.78 6.54 -15.51
CA LYS A 33 13.28 6.14 -14.17
C LYS A 33 11.88 6.75 -13.97
N ALA A 34 11.09 6.14 -13.10
CA ALA A 34 9.71 6.52 -12.85
C ALA A 34 9.55 7.12 -11.44
N PRO A 35 9.50 8.45 -11.30
CA PRO A 35 8.95 9.07 -10.10
C PRO A 35 7.41 9.07 -10.17
N VAL A 36 6.75 8.46 -9.19
CA VAL A 36 5.30 8.56 -9.06
C VAL A 36 4.99 9.86 -8.34
N GLY A 37 4.71 10.89 -9.12
CA GLY A 37 4.71 12.27 -8.65
C GLY A 37 3.57 12.58 -7.69
N GLU A 38 2.39 12.04 -7.96
CA GLU A 38 1.19 12.19 -7.15
C GLU A 38 0.36 10.89 -7.23
N PHE A 39 -0.16 10.43 -6.11
CA PHE A 39 -1.21 9.41 -6.12
C PHE A 39 -2.15 9.55 -4.93
N SER A 40 -3.43 9.32 -5.16
CA SER A 40 -4.43 9.19 -4.11
C SER A 40 -5.67 8.44 -4.60
N VAL A 41 -6.26 7.64 -3.72
CA VAL A 41 -7.64 7.21 -3.94
C VAL A 41 -8.56 8.37 -3.57
N ILE A 42 -9.32 8.85 -4.55
CA ILE A 42 -10.21 10.01 -4.36
C ILE A 42 -11.69 9.64 -4.25
N ASN A 43 -12.05 8.39 -4.55
CA ASN A 43 -13.43 7.90 -4.51
C ASN A 43 -13.43 6.38 -4.29
N ASP A 44 -14.15 5.89 -3.28
CA ASP A 44 -14.17 4.46 -2.92
C ASP A 44 -15.17 3.62 -3.74
N ASP A 45 -15.99 4.24 -4.58
CA ASP A 45 -16.91 3.57 -5.49
C ASP A 45 -16.19 3.19 -6.79
N ASP A 46 -15.83 1.91 -6.93
CA ASP A 46 -15.12 1.40 -8.11
C ASP A 46 -15.93 1.54 -9.41
N SER A 47 -17.25 1.74 -9.33
CA SER A 47 -18.07 2.08 -10.52
C SER A 47 -17.73 3.45 -11.11
N LYS A 48 -16.93 4.27 -10.40
CA LYS A 48 -16.47 5.59 -10.84
C LYS A 48 -15.11 5.57 -11.52
N ILE A 49 -14.55 4.40 -11.86
CA ILE A 49 -13.22 4.32 -12.49
C ILE A 49 -13.07 5.18 -13.77
N ASP A 50 -14.15 5.33 -14.54
CA ASP A 50 -14.18 6.17 -15.75
C ASP A 50 -14.24 7.68 -15.45
N ASN A 51 -14.68 8.06 -14.25
CA ASN A 51 -14.71 9.44 -13.77
C ASN A 51 -14.62 9.50 -12.24
N PRO A 52 -13.41 9.39 -11.66
CA PRO A 52 -13.23 9.31 -10.20
C PRO A 52 -13.58 10.65 -9.50
N PHE A 53 -13.70 11.74 -10.26
CA PHE A 53 -14.11 13.06 -9.79
C PHE A 53 -15.63 13.25 -9.70
N ALA A 54 -16.42 12.24 -10.11
CA ALA A 54 -17.87 12.26 -10.00
C ALA A 54 -18.34 12.32 -8.52
N VAL A 55 -19.65 12.44 -8.33
CA VAL A 55 -20.27 12.42 -7.00
C VAL A 55 -19.81 11.19 -6.19
N GLY A 56 -19.61 11.39 -4.89
CA GLY A 56 -19.11 10.35 -3.98
C GLY A 56 -17.61 10.44 -3.67
N ARG A 57 -16.93 11.53 -4.04
CA ARG A 57 -15.53 11.77 -3.64
C ARG A 57 -15.36 11.65 -2.14
N LEU A 58 -14.25 11.04 -1.74
CA LEU A 58 -13.86 10.88 -0.35
C LEU A 58 -13.61 12.26 0.27
N ARG A 59 -14.25 12.52 1.41
CA ARG A 59 -13.91 13.65 2.27
C ARG A 59 -12.66 13.38 3.07
N TYR A 60 -12.50 12.13 3.52
CA TYR A 60 -11.35 11.62 4.26
C TYR A 60 -10.99 10.24 3.69
N PRO A 61 -9.71 9.86 3.68
CA PRO A 61 -9.33 8.51 3.27
C PRO A 61 -9.98 7.43 4.15
N SER A 62 -10.15 6.24 3.59
CA SER A 62 -10.72 5.06 4.28
C SER A 62 -9.66 3.97 4.48
N ILE A 63 -10.01 2.87 5.16
CA ILE A 63 -9.16 1.68 5.15
C ILE A 63 -9.11 1.05 3.75
N LYS A 64 -10.21 1.09 2.98
CA LYS A 64 -10.24 0.60 1.60
C LYS A 64 -9.21 1.35 0.73
N SER A 65 -9.16 2.68 0.83
CA SER A 65 -8.16 3.47 0.11
C SER A 65 -6.74 3.13 0.53
N ALA A 66 -6.47 3.04 1.83
CA ALA A 66 -5.15 2.71 2.37
C ALA A 66 -4.64 1.33 1.90
N ILE A 67 -5.53 0.33 1.81
CA ILE A 67 -5.19 -1.00 1.29
C ILE A 67 -4.82 -0.92 -0.20
N ALA A 68 -5.64 -0.26 -1.02
CA ALA A 68 -5.40 -0.16 -2.46
C ALA A 68 -4.10 0.59 -2.79
N GLU A 69 -3.85 1.71 -2.10
CA GLU A 69 -2.60 2.47 -2.22
C GLU A 69 -1.39 1.67 -1.72
N SER A 70 -1.55 0.88 -0.65
CA SER A 70 -0.49 -0.03 -0.19
C SER A 70 -0.15 -1.08 -1.24
N ILE A 71 -1.14 -1.66 -1.91
CA ILE A 71 -0.94 -2.60 -3.02
C ILE A 71 -0.12 -1.94 -4.12
N TYR A 72 -0.49 -0.72 -4.53
CA TYR A 72 0.26 0.00 -5.55
C TYR A 72 1.73 0.23 -5.16
N ARG A 73 1.97 0.60 -3.89
CA ARG A 73 3.32 0.79 -3.34
C ARG A 73 4.14 -0.49 -3.20
N ILE A 74 3.51 -1.63 -2.93
CA ILE A 74 4.18 -2.93 -3.03
C ILE A 74 4.69 -3.11 -4.48
N GLY A 75 3.89 -2.71 -5.48
CA GLY A 75 4.31 -2.67 -6.88
C GLY A 75 5.53 -1.77 -7.10
N PHE A 76 5.63 -0.64 -6.41
CA PHE A 76 6.80 0.24 -6.47
C PHE A 76 8.05 -0.45 -5.92
N GLU A 77 7.98 -1.02 -4.71
CA GLU A 77 9.13 -1.68 -4.07
C GLU A 77 9.63 -2.89 -4.87
N ARG A 78 8.72 -3.65 -5.49
CA ARG A 78 9.10 -4.75 -6.39
C ARG A 78 9.83 -4.29 -7.65
N ASN A 79 9.66 -3.03 -8.04
CA ASN A 79 10.26 -2.42 -9.23
C ASN A 79 11.14 -1.23 -8.86
N SER A 80 11.75 -1.26 -7.67
CA SER A 80 12.60 -0.18 -7.16
C SER A 80 13.90 -0.02 -7.95
N ASP A 81 14.18 -0.94 -8.88
CA ASP A 81 15.22 -0.76 -9.90
C ASP A 81 14.90 0.39 -10.85
N ILE A 82 13.62 0.72 -11.07
CA ILE A 82 13.18 1.81 -11.96
C ILE A 82 12.27 2.84 -11.28
N VAL A 83 11.49 2.46 -10.27
CA VAL A 83 10.64 3.38 -9.49
C VAL A 83 11.49 4.02 -8.40
N ILE A 84 11.67 5.34 -8.48
CA ILE A 84 12.62 6.07 -7.61
C ILE A 84 11.94 6.78 -6.42
N GLY A 85 10.61 6.75 -6.37
CA GLY A 85 9.83 7.36 -5.30
C GLY A 85 8.36 7.45 -5.67
N GLY A 86 7.52 7.65 -4.66
CA GLY A 86 6.10 7.91 -4.83
C GLY A 86 5.60 8.88 -3.77
N THR A 87 4.81 9.87 -4.18
CA THR A 87 4.29 10.91 -3.29
C THR A 87 2.77 10.87 -3.24
N TYR A 88 2.20 10.76 -2.03
CA TYR A 88 0.77 10.96 -1.85
C TYR A 88 0.44 12.45 -1.99
N ALA A 89 -0.63 12.78 -2.69
CA ALA A 89 -1.10 14.15 -2.78
C ALA A 89 -2.62 14.29 -2.72
N PRO A 90 -3.15 15.37 -2.13
CA PRO A 90 -2.41 16.39 -1.38
C PRO A 90 -2.14 15.98 0.08
N VAL A 91 -1.12 16.59 0.70
CA VAL A 91 -0.67 16.18 2.04
C VAL A 91 -1.55 16.75 3.16
N LEU A 92 -1.93 18.02 3.09
CA LEU A 92 -2.51 18.77 4.21
C LEU A 92 -3.94 19.20 3.91
N GLN A 93 -4.86 18.98 4.85
CA GLN A 93 -6.24 19.47 4.82
C GLN A 93 -6.57 20.23 6.11
N ASN A 94 -6.73 21.56 6.01
CA ASN A 94 -7.40 22.32 7.04
C ASN A 94 -8.92 22.16 6.87
N ILE A 95 -9.60 21.53 7.83
CA ILE A 95 -11.05 21.28 7.74
C ILE A 95 -11.89 22.56 7.74
N ASP A 96 -11.34 23.68 8.23
CA ASP A 96 -12.00 24.98 8.26
C ASP A 96 -11.86 25.72 6.91
N SER A 97 -10.96 25.27 6.03
CA SER A 97 -10.76 25.85 4.70
C SER A 97 -10.17 24.81 3.73
N THR A 98 -11.02 23.94 3.20
CA THR A 98 -10.63 22.84 2.30
C THR A 98 -10.98 23.15 0.84
N GLN A 99 -10.03 22.99 -0.07
CA GLN A 99 -10.25 23.14 -1.53
C GLN A 99 -10.20 21.79 -2.28
N TRP A 100 -9.53 20.79 -1.71
CA TRP A 100 -9.40 19.44 -2.25
C TRP A 100 -9.54 18.41 -1.14
N THR A 101 -10.10 17.25 -1.47
CA THR A 101 -10.16 16.07 -0.62
C THR A 101 -9.96 14.81 -1.46
N PRO A 102 -9.57 13.67 -0.88
CA PRO A 102 -9.05 13.53 0.48
C PRO A 102 -7.58 13.97 0.59
N ASN A 103 -7.05 14.05 1.81
CA ASN A 103 -5.66 14.44 2.07
C ASN A 103 -5.03 13.54 3.14
N LEU A 104 -3.69 13.49 3.14
CA LEU A 104 -2.94 12.58 4.01
C LEU A 104 -3.05 12.92 5.50
N ILE A 105 -3.07 14.21 5.84
CA ILE A 105 -3.14 14.74 7.20
C ILE A 105 -4.30 15.74 7.27
N VAL A 106 -5.20 15.51 8.21
CA VAL A 106 -6.39 16.32 8.44
C VAL A 106 -6.21 17.10 9.73
N PHE A 107 -6.45 18.41 9.74
CA PHE A 107 -6.25 19.21 10.94
C PHE A 107 -7.22 20.41 11.05
N ASN A 108 -7.35 20.95 12.25
CA ASN A 108 -7.90 22.28 12.55
C ASN A 108 -6.95 23.02 13.52
N SER A 109 -7.41 24.07 14.20
CA SER A 109 -6.61 24.81 15.19
C SER A 109 -6.17 23.98 16.39
N ASP A 110 -6.88 22.89 16.69
CA ASP A 110 -6.77 22.19 17.97
C ASP A 110 -6.14 20.79 17.82
N LEU A 111 -6.32 20.15 16.67
CA LEU A 111 -5.99 18.75 16.46
C LEU A 111 -5.41 18.47 15.08
N VAL A 112 -4.43 17.57 15.05
CA VAL A 112 -3.89 16.94 13.83
C VAL A 112 -4.24 15.46 13.85
N VAL A 113 -4.79 14.97 12.74
CA VAL A 113 -5.24 13.59 12.54
C VAL A 113 -4.47 12.95 11.40
N LYS A 114 -3.84 11.82 11.70
CA LYS A 114 -3.21 10.93 10.73
C LYS A 114 -4.28 10.10 10.03
N SER A 115 -4.44 10.27 8.72
CA SER A 115 -5.38 9.46 7.94
C SER A 115 -4.95 7.99 7.86
N THR A 116 -5.82 7.13 7.37
CA THR A 116 -5.52 5.71 7.17
C THR A 116 -4.37 5.48 6.17
N PRO A 117 -4.30 6.14 4.98
CA PRO A 117 -3.09 6.17 4.16
C PRO A 117 -1.86 6.73 4.85
N TYR A 118 -1.98 7.71 5.76
CA TYR A 118 -0.81 8.19 6.50
C TYR A 118 -0.19 7.04 7.29
N LEU A 119 -1.02 6.27 8.01
CA LEU A 119 -0.53 5.14 8.80
C LEU A 119 0.11 4.07 7.90
N ALA A 120 -0.46 3.81 6.72
CA ALA A 120 0.15 2.92 5.74
C ALA A 120 1.48 3.49 5.16
N GLN A 121 1.55 4.80 4.92
CA GLN A 121 2.77 5.49 4.47
C GLN A 121 3.87 5.37 5.52
N GLU A 122 3.55 5.60 6.78
CA GLU A 122 4.43 5.44 7.95
C GLU A 122 4.94 3.99 8.04
N MET A 123 4.06 2.99 7.96
CA MET A 123 4.46 1.57 7.97
C MET A 123 5.49 1.23 6.90
N PHE A 124 5.34 1.74 5.69
CA PHE A 124 6.28 1.47 4.61
C PHE A 124 7.59 2.27 4.73
N GLY A 125 7.49 3.54 5.12
CA GLY A 125 8.64 4.44 5.24
C GLY A 125 9.60 4.04 6.35
N GLU A 126 9.06 3.67 7.52
CA GLU A 126 9.84 3.22 8.67
C GLU A 126 10.42 1.81 8.49
N ASN A 127 9.84 1.02 7.59
CA ASN A 127 10.23 -0.36 7.31
C ASN A 127 10.66 -0.53 5.84
N LEU A 128 11.73 0.15 5.42
CA LEU A 128 12.27 0.04 4.08
C LEU A 128 13.58 -0.77 4.05
N GLY A 129 13.60 -1.87 3.28
CA GLY A 129 14.82 -2.62 3.00
C GLY A 129 15.57 -2.09 1.77
N ASN A 130 16.84 -2.43 1.66
CA ASN A 130 17.70 -2.01 0.54
C ASN A 130 18.11 -3.16 -0.40
N ILE A 131 17.64 -4.38 -0.13
CA ILE A 131 17.76 -5.54 -1.02
C ILE A 131 16.36 -6.13 -1.22
N LEU A 132 15.92 -6.24 -2.46
CA LEU A 132 14.70 -6.98 -2.81
C LEU A 132 14.97 -8.48 -2.73
N LEU A 133 14.13 -9.22 -2.02
CA LEU A 133 14.26 -10.68 -1.87
C LEU A 133 13.31 -11.41 -2.82
N LYS A 134 13.81 -12.47 -3.46
CA LYS A 134 12.98 -13.40 -4.23
C LYS A 134 12.02 -14.13 -3.27
N SER A 135 10.72 -13.91 -3.44
CA SER A 135 9.70 -14.33 -2.45
C SER A 135 8.51 -14.97 -3.14
N THR A 136 8.32 -16.29 -3.02
CA THR A 136 7.33 -17.07 -3.80
C THR A 136 6.08 -17.35 -2.96
N ALA A 137 4.90 -17.54 -3.57
CA ALA A 137 3.67 -17.88 -2.85
C ALA A 137 3.06 -19.20 -3.38
N THR A 138 2.68 -20.13 -2.50
CA THR A 138 2.06 -21.44 -2.87
C THR A 138 0.76 -21.74 -2.10
N ASN A 139 -0.31 -22.19 -2.76
CA ASN A 139 -1.59 -22.56 -2.14
C ASN A 139 -1.93 -24.02 -2.46
N GLY A 140 -1.79 -24.92 -1.48
CA GLY A 140 -2.00 -26.35 -1.68
C GLY A 140 -1.00 -27.00 -2.64
N THR A 141 -1.49 -27.70 -3.67
CA THR A 141 -0.66 -28.35 -4.72
C THR A 141 -0.14 -27.38 -5.78
N ILE A 142 -0.56 -26.11 -5.73
CA ILE A 142 -0.17 -25.09 -6.71
C ILE A 142 1.04 -24.34 -6.17
N THR A 143 2.21 -24.60 -6.78
CA THR A 143 3.46 -23.91 -6.50
C THR A 143 3.66 -22.79 -7.53
N HIS A 144 3.65 -21.53 -7.11
CA HIS A 144 4.13 -20.43 -7.94
C HIS A 144 5.50 -19.99 -7.48
N GLN A 145 6.51 -20.16 -8.34
CA GLN A 145 7.79 -19.50 -8.13
C GLN A 145 7.61 -18.01 -8.41
N SER A 146 7.91 -17.14 -7.44
CA SER A 146 8.25 -15.77 -7.80
C SER A 146 9.56 -15.74 -8.56
N VAL A 147 9.44 -15.71 -9.88
CA VAL A 147 10.05 -14.68 -10.72
C VAL A 147 9.17 -14.45 -11.96
N LYS A 148 7.92 -14.93 -11.99
CA LYS A 148 7.04 -14.75 -13.15
C LYS A 148 6.06 -13.61 -12.93
N LYS A 149 6.44 -12.45 -13.48
CA LYS A 149 5.55 -11.36 -13.89
C LYS A 149 4.22 -11.93 -14.41
N GLY A 150 3.12 -11.69 -13.70
CA GLY A 150 1.77 -12.10 -14.15
C GLY A 150 0.95 -13.02 -13.22
N GLU A 151 1.50 -13.59 -12.13
CA GLU A 151 0.82 -14.69 -11.40
C GLU A 151 0.47 -14.46 -9.91
N GLU A 152 0.95 -13.42 -9.23
CA GLU A 152 0.40 -12.92 -7.96
C GLU A 152 -0.93 -12.14 -8.14
N GLY A 153 -1.93 -12.38 -7.28
CA GLY A 153 -3.28 -11.80 -7.42
C GLY A 153 -4.12 -12.43 -8.55
N ASP A 154 -3.81 -13.67 -8.96
CA ASP A 154 -4.43 -14.37 -10.10
C ASP A 154 -5.65 -15.23 -9.72
N SER A 155 -6.37 -14.88 -8.64
CA SER A 155 -7.47 -15.68 -8.07
C SER A 155 -7.06 -17.04 -7.45
N LYS A 156 -5.80 -17.48 -7.54
CA LYS A 156 -5.34 -18.75 -6.91
C LYS A 156 -4.75 -18.57 -5.51
N PHE A 157 -4.14 -17.41 -5.24
CA PHE A 157 -3.77 -16.97 -3.89
C PHE A 157 -4.84 -16.16 -3.17
N GLY A 158 -5.98 -15.96 -3.83
CA GLY A 158 -6.96 -14.96 -3.44
C GLY A 158 -6.42 -13.55 -3.68
N ASN A 159 -6.75 -12.67 -2.74
CA ASN A 159 -6.66 -11.22 -2.87
C ASN A 159 -5.45 -10.64 -2.11
N LEU A 160 -4.35 -11.41 -1.99
CA LEU A 160 -3.13 -11.08 -1.25
C LEU A 160 -2.01 -10.57 -2.17
N TYR A 161 -1.40 -9.45 -1.77
CA TYR A 161 -0.27 -8.79 -2.42
C TYR A 161 0.88 -8.65 -1.43
N PHE A 162 2.13 -8.84 -1.90
CA PHE A 162 3.27 -8.84 -0.99
C PHE A 162 4.61 -8.44 -1.63
N VAL A 163 5.53 -8.00 -0.78
CA VAL A 163 6.95 -7.83 -1.09
C VAL A 163 7.78 -8.17 0.14
N ALA A 164 8.96 -8.78 -0.06
CA ALA A 164 9.93 -8.94 1.00
C ALA A 164 11.26 -8.27 0.63
N THR A 165 11.83 -7.56 1.59
CA THR A 165 13.10 -6.88 1.45
C THR A 165 14.00 -7.19 2.64
N LYS A 166 15.31 -7.10 2.45
CA LYS A 166 16.29 -7.12 3.54
C LYS A 166 16.83 -5.70 3.73
N ARG A 167 16.80 -5.25 4.98
CA ARG A 167 17.55 -4.08 5.43
C ARG A 167 18.92 -4.55 5.94
N THR A 168 19.98 -4.05 5.33
CA THR A 168 21.34 -4.60 5.54
C THR A 168 22.08 -4.00 6.71
N ASN A 169 21.72 -2.78 7.14
CA ASN A 169 22.37 -2.10 8.26
C ASN A 169 22.14 -2.83 9.60
N ASP A 170 20.99 -3.47 9.78
CA ASP A 170 20.59 -4.18 10.99
C ASP A 170 20.17 -5.63 10.73
N ASN A 171 20.37 -6.13 9.51
CA ASN A 171 19.99 -7.47 9.05
C ASN A 171 18.49 -7.81 9.22
N THR A 172 17.60 -6.82 9.13
CA THR A 172 16.16 -7.03 9.26
C THR A 172 15.55 -7.60 7.98
N LEU A 173 14.83 -8.72 8.11
CA LEU A 173 13.86 -9.16 7.10
C LEU A 173 12.56 -8.37 7.28
N ILE A 174 12.11 -7.72 6.21
CA ILE A 174 10.87 -6.96 6.18
C ILE A 174 9.94 -7.64 5.17
N VAL A 175 8.76 -8.05 5.63
CA VAL A 175 7.71 -8.60 4.78
C VAL A 175 6.49 -7.69 4.88
N LYS A 176 6.03 -7.16 3.75
CA LYS A 176 4.84 -6.31 3.66
C LYS A 176 3.75 -7.10 2.94
N LEU A 177 2.57 -7.14 3.55
CA LEU A 177 1.39 -7.85 3.05
C LEU A 177 0.22 -6.87 2.97
N ALA A 178 -0.57 -6.95 1.91
CA ALA A 178 -1.84 -6.24 1.77
C ALA A 178 -2.89 -7.21 1.22
N SER A 179 -4.08 -7.26 1.83
CA SER A 179 -5.18 -8.13 1.41
C SER A 179 -6.44 -7.32 1.18
N ILE A 180 -7.18 -7.63 0.10
CA ILE A 180 -8.55 -7.14 -0.11
C ILE A 180 -9.62 -8.20 0.20
N ASP A 181 -9.23 -9.34 0.79
CA ASP A 181 -10.20 -10.34 1.27
C ASP A 181 -11.05 -9.79 2.42
N SER A 182 -12.33 -10.17 2.43
CA SER A 182 -13.26 -9.84 3.51
C SER A 182 -13.09 -10.70 4.76
N ASN A 183 -12.34 -11.81 4.64
CA ASN A 183 -12.06 -12.74 5.73
C ASN A 183 -10.58 -12.77 6.04
N ASP A 184 -10.24 -13.12 7.28
CA ASP A 184 -8.85 -13.34 7.69
C ASP A 184 -8.22 -14.47 6.88
N ILE A 185 -6.96 -14.27 6.49
CA ILE A 185 -6.15 -15.24 5.75
C ILE A 185 -4.97 -15.68 6.61
N VAL A 186 -4.72 -16.99 6.64
CA VAL A 186 -3.54 -17.55 7.30
C VAL A 186 -2.39 -17.61 6.30
N VAL A 187 -1.34 -16.83 6.54
CA VAL A 187 -0.14 -16.82 5.71
C VAL A 187 1.00 -17.53 6.45
N LYS A 188 1.52 -18.61 5.86
CA LYS A 188 2.72 -19.30 6.36
C LYS A 188 3.94 -18.77 5.62
N ILE A 189 4.80 -18.04 6.32
CA ILE A 189 6.04 -17.50 5.76
C ILE A 189 7.17 -18.52 6.01
N GLN A 190 7.81 -18.98 4.94
CA GLN A 190 8.97 -19.86 5.01
C GLN A 190 10.19 -19.11 4.46
N ILE A 191 11.29 -19.14 5.21
CA ILE A 191 12.55 -18.53 4.82
C ILE A 191 13.50 -19.65 4.42
N GLN A 192 13.96 -19.61 3.17
CA GLN A 192 14.92 -20.56 2.62
C GLN A 192 16.33 -19.98 2.68
N ASP A 193 17.32 -20.85 2.78
CA ASP A 193 18.75 -20.52 2.70
C ASP A 193 19.22 -19.43 3.69
N SER A 194 18.49 -19.24 4.78
CA SER A 194 18.84 -18.29 5.85
C SER A 194 18.22 -18.75 7.16
N THR A 195 18.82 -18.32 8.26
CA THR A 195 18.18 -18.33 9.57
C THR A 195 17.46 -17.01 9.81
N THR A 196 16.44 -17.03 10.67
CA THR A 196 15.75 -15.83 11.12
C THR A 196 15.67 -15.82 12.64
N SER A 197 15.47 -14.64 13.22
CA SER A 197 15.13 -14.52 14.63
C SER A 197 13.87 -15.33 14.94
N SER A 198 13.80 -15.91 16.14
CA SER A 198 12.58 -16.55 16.67
C SER A 198 11.53 -15.55 17.15
N LYS A 199 11.75 -14.25 16.87
CA LYS A 199 10.87 -13.15 17.26
C LYS A 199 10.78 -12.14 16.13
N GLY A 200 9.58 -11.68 15.83
CA GLY A 200 9.29 -10.58 14.92
C GLY A 200 8.39 -9.51 15.52
N LEU A 201 8.31 -8.36 14.85
CA LEU A 201 7.31 -7.33 15.09
C LEU A 201 6.28 -7.37 13.96
N ALA A 202 5.00 -7.22 14.31
CA ALA A 202 3.91 -7.10 13.35
C ALA A 202 3.16 -5.78 13.59
N TYR A 203 3.06 -5.01 12.52
CA TYR A 203 2.26 -3.78 12.43
C TYR A 203 1.05 -4.08 11.55
N ILE A 204 -0.17 -3.87 12.07
CA ILE A 204 -1.41 -4.19 11.34
C ILE A 204 -2.29 -2.96 11.27
N LEU A 205 -2.66 -2.57 10.06
CA LEU A 205 -3.69 -1.58 9.77
C LEU A 205 -4.87 -2.30 9.14
N THR A 206 -6.03 -2.27 9.78
CA THR A 206 -7.25 -2.96 9.33
C THR A 206 -8.50 -2.23 9.81
N ALA A 207 -9.63 -2.49 9.16
CA ALA A 207 -10.95 -2.07 9.64
C ALA A 207 -11.43 -2.95 10.80
N GLY A 208 -10.85 -4.14 10.95
CA GLY A 208 -11.26 -5.16 11.91
C GLY A 208 -12.21 -6.21 11.30
N PRO A 209 -12.34 -7.40 11.91
CA PRO A 209 -13.18 -8.47 11.40
C PRO A 209 -14.64 -8.06 11.22
N GLY A 210 -15.22 -8.35 10.06
CA GLY A 210 -16.64 -8.06 9.76
C GLY A 210 -16.97 -6.58 9.50
N VAL A 211 -15.97 -5.68 9.52
CA VAL A 211 -16.17 -4.25 9.27
C VAL A 211 -15.89 -3.93 7.80
N VAL A 212 -16.80 -3.17 7.18
CA VAL A 212 -16.62 -2.73 5.78
C VAL A 212 -15.50 -1.69 5.72
N SER A 213 -14.42 -2.00 5.02
CA SER A 213 -13.20 -1.16 5.00
C SER A 213 -13.41 0.25 4.45
N SER A 214 -14.39 0.47 3.57
CA SER A 214 -14.72 1.79 3.02
C SER A 214 -15.48 2.69 3.99
N THR A 215 -15.91 2.19 5.15
CA THR A 215 -16.67 2.99 6.14
C THR A 215 -15.81 3.45 7.32
N VAL A 216 -14.53 3.05 7.38
CA VAL A 216 -13.63 3.37 8.49
C VAL A 216 -12.66 4.45 8.05
N HIS A 217 -12.74 5.61 8.70
CA HIS A 217 -11.94 6.80 8.41
C HIS A 217 -11.44 7.43 9.72
N ASN A 218 -10.19 7.85 9.75
CA ASN A 218 -9.71 8.72 10.83
C ASN A 218 -10.11 10.16 10.52
N THR A 219 -10.87 10.79 11.42
CA THR A 219 -11.41 12.15 11.26
C THR A 219 -11.17 12.99 12.51
N ILE A 220 -11.47 14.30 12.47
CA ILE A 220 -11.40 15.15 13.67
C ILE A 220 -12.31 14.66 14.79
N SER A 221 -13.48 14.10 14.46
CA SER A 221 -14.41 13.57 15.46
C SER A 221 -14.02 12.17 15.97
N ILE A 222 -13.36 11.36 15.13
CA ILE A 222 -12.90 10.02 15.49
C ILE A 222 -11.45 9.84 14.99
N PRO A 223 -10.45 10.38 15.69
CA PRO A 223 -9.06 10.44 15.21
C PRO A 223 -8.38 9.08 15.06
N ASN A 224 -8.88 8.07 15.78
CA ASN A 224 -8.29 6.74 15.85
C ASN A 224 -9.33 5.65 15.51
N ALA A 225 -10.18 5.88 14.50
CA ALA A 225 -11.16 4.89 14.06
C ALA A 225 -10.49 3.60 13.56
N ALA A 226 -9.31 3.73 12.95
CA ALA A 226 -8.41 2.62 12.66
C ALA A 226 -7.02 2.95 13.21
N PRO A 227 -6.70 2.52 14.45
CA PRO A 227 -5.36 2.65 14.99
C PRO A 227 -4.42 1.65 14.32
N LEU A 228 -3.13 1.98 14.30
CA LEU A 228 -2.10 1.03 13.93
C LEU A 228 -1.93 0.04 15.10
N LEU A 229 -2.23 -1.23 14.85
CA LEU A 229 -2.14 -2.28 15.86
C LEU A 229 -0.70 -2.81 15.92
N PHE A 230 -0.24 -3.04 17.16
CA PHE A 230 1.08 -3.59 17.45
C PHE A 230 0.88 -4.89 18.23
N ASN A 231 1.29 -6.02 17.66
CA ASN A 231 1.33 -7.29 18.37
C ASN A 231 2.78 -7.79 18.52
N PHE A 232 3.13 -8.21 19.73
CA PHE A 232 4.47 -8.72 20.06
C PHE A 232 4.63 -10.19 19.68
N ILE A 233 5.81 -10.48 19.10
CA ILE A 233 6.57 -11.74 19.18
C ILE A 233 5.76 -13.01 18.84
N PHE A 234 5.81 -13.41 17.58
CA PHE A 234 5.62 -14.80 17.16
C PHE A 234 6.98 -15.50 17.02
#